data_AF-A0A925QEA6-F1
#
_entry.id   AF-A0A925QEA6-F1
#
_cell.length_a   1.000
_cell.length_b   1.000
_cell.length_c   1.000
_cell.angle_alpha   90.00
_cell.angle_beta   90.00
_cell.angle_gamma   90.00
#
_symmetry.space_group_name_H-M   'P 1'
#
loop_
_entity.id
_entity.type
_entity.pdbx_description
1 polymer ?
#
loop_
_entity_poly.entity_id
_entity_poly.type
_entity_poly.pdbx_seq_one_letter_code
_entity_poly.pdbx_strand_id
1 'polypeptide(L)'
;MTRKKKGLTRRSFLERVGIAGGSAAMYETMTALGLVNLPEAWAGPPELPQGSGTGKSVVILGAGIGGLTAAYELSRAGYAVQIIELTDRAGGRNHSARRGTVLTEKRSNGTTLRQVCNFDEGLYLNLGPGRLPYHHRRVLHYCQELGVALEIYVMETMANLFQSDKAFGGKAQLRRRIANDTQGYISEMLAKAVNQNALNAELDEGDRNNLLCLLKSFGDLGANELCHSCGQTKCKNCNASCQNCVSCGKECVTCFEYTGSTRDGCPITVYEPCEPGPKLALKELLGSDFWRFRFFQSFEYEWQPTLFQPVGGMDKIVDGFVRKVGELIQYTTEVLDIETRVDGVTIAVRNRKTGARRSIQADYCISNIPLPLLSKIKNNFVKNFSDAVDLCVYDPTCKLGWQANQRFWENDQNQIYGGISYTDDPITQMWYPSYDYFTKNGTLTGVYNYDNDAIAFGNMSLEQRIRTARKGAVKFHPEFADTRVVPSDKAISIAWQNIPNEGGGWANWDPTSGDHTKAYARLLAPDRRFHVVGDQVSQLPGWQEGAMMSAQHVVEQIGGRRLKTVPTIIRAPNTRRLIHGRS
;
A
#
# COMPACT_ATOMS: atom_id res chain seq x y z
N MET A 1 -21.85 32.05 57.29
CA MET A 1 -21.87 30.91 56.35
C MET A 1 -21.51 31.39 54.94
N THR A 2 -20.29 31.13 54.48
CA THR A 2 -19.81 31.52 53.14
C THR A 2 -20.30 30.52 52.08
N ARG A 3 -21.17 30.99 51.18
CA ARG A 3 -21.72 30.20 50.06
C ARG A 3 -20.63 30.05 48.98
N LYS A 4 -20.00 28.87 48.89
CA LYS A 4 -19.07 28.53 47.80
C LYS A 4 -19.80 28.65 46.44
N LYS A 5 -19.35 29.55 45.56
CA LYS A 5 -19.77 29.58 44.16
C LYS A 5 -19.31 28.28 43.49
N LYS A 6 -20.25 27.40 43.12
CA LYS A 6 -19.94 26.25 42.25
C LYS A 6 -19.59 26.80 40.87
N GLY A 7 -18.33 26.64 40.45
CA GLY A 7 -17.88 26.98 39.11
C GLY A 7 -18.60 26.15 38.04
N LEU A 8 -18.70 26.69 36.83
CA LEU A 8 -19.27 25.98 35.69
C LEU A 8 -18.40 24.75 35.37
N THR A 9 -18.99 23.55 35.31
CA THR A 9 -18.26 22.34 34.93
C THR A 9 -18.40 22.11 33.44
N ARG A 10 -17.43 21.42 32.82
CA ARG A 10 -17.46 21.11 31.38
C ARG A 10 -18.76 20.39 30.98
N ARG A 11 -19.26 19.51 31.85
CA ARG A 11 -20.54 18.82 31.68
C ARG A 11 -21.73 19.78 31.74
N SER A 12 -21.80 20.66 32.75
CA SER A 12 -22.92 21.60 32.86
C SER A 12 -22.91 22.67 31.76
N PHE A 13 -21.73 22.99 31.19
CA PHE A 13 -21.61 23.81 30.00
C PHE A 13 -22.20 23.11 28.76
N LEU A 14 -21.81 21.86 28.48
CA LEU A 14 -22.31 21.11 27.33
C LEU A 14 -23.81 20.80 27.42
N GLU A 15 -24.32 20.50 28.62
CA GLU A 15 -25.75 20.32 28.86
C GLU A 15 -26.52 21.61 28.53
N ARG A 16 -25.99 22.77 28.91
CA ARG A 16 -26.60 24.07 28.57
C ARG A 16 -26.56 24.37 27.07
N VAL A 17 -25.45 24.05 26.40
CA VAL A 17 -25.35 24.18 24.94
C VAL A 17 -26.35 23.26 24.23
N GLY A 18 -26.48 22.01 24.68
CA GLY A 18 -27.46 21.07 24.15
C GLY A 18 -28.90 21.49 24.39
N ILE A 19 -29.21 22.07 25.57
CA ILE A 19 -30.53 22.63 25.87
C ILE A 19 -30.84 23.85 24.99
N ALA A 20 -29.86 24.72 24.75
CA ALA A 20 -30.07 25.99 24.04
C ALA A 20 -30.05 25.84 22.51
N GLY A 21 -29.22 24.94 21.97
CA GLY A 21 -28.96 24.81 20.53
C GLY A 21 -29.18 23.40 19.95
N GLY A 22 -29.69 22.46 20.75
CA GLY A 22 -29.95 21.08 20.31
C GLY A 22 -28.69 20.21 20.19
N SER A 23 -28.89 18.96 19.78
CA SER A 23 -27.83 17.95 19.66
C SER A 23 -26.73 18.36 18.67
N ALA A 24 -27.06 19.08 17.60
CA ALA A 24 -26.09 19.56 16.62
C ALA A 24 -25.14 20.62 17.22
N ALA A 25 -25.66 21.64 17.94
CA ALA A 25 -24.81 22.65 18.58
C ALA A 25 -23.95 22.05 19.71
N MET A 26 -24.49 21.07 20.45
CA MET A 26 -23.71 20.29 21.42
C MET A 26 -22.61 19.50 20.71
N TYR A 27 -22.91 18.87 19.58
CA TYR A 27 -21.97 18.07 18.79
C TYR A 27 -20.83 18.93 18.20
N GLU A 28 -21.14 20.09 17.62
CA GLU A 28 -20.16 21.06 17.14
C GLU A 28 -19.29 21.59 18.29
N THR A 29 -19.90 21.92 19.42
CA THR A 29 -19.17 22.39 20.60
C THR A 29 -18.28 21.30 21.20
N MET A 30 -18.74 20.05 21.21
CA MET A 30 -17.91 18.91 21.61
C MET A 30 -16.75 18.70 20.65
N THR A 31 -16.97 18.87 19.34
CA THR A 31 -15.91 18.82 18.31
C THR A 31 -14.88 19.94 18.53
N ALA A 32 -15.33 21.19 18.67
CA ALA A 32 -14.47 22.35 18.93
C ALA A 32 -13.68 22.24 20.25
N LEU A 33 -14.26 21.58 21.26
CA LEU A 33 -13.59 21.30 22.54
C LEU A 33 -12.70 20.04 22.50
N GLY A 34 -12.57 19.36 21.35
CA GLY A 34 -11.79 18.14 21.17
C GLY A 34 -12.31 16.93 21.94
N LEU A 35 -13.61 16.91 22.23
CA LEU A 35 -14.30 15.85 22.99
C LEU A 35 -14.89 14.75 22.11
N VAL A 36 -14.99 15.00 20.79
CA VAL A 36 -15.42 14.03 19.79
C VAL A 36 -14.36 13.99 18.70
N ASN A 37 -13.80 12.79 18.45
CA ASN A 37 -12.93 12.55 17.31
C ASN A 37 -13.80 12.27 16.09
N LEU A 38 -14.10 13.31 15.32
CA LEU A 38 -14.56 13.13 13.95
C LEU A 38 -13.36 12.69 13.10
N PRO A 39 -13.50 11.68 12.22
CA PRO A 39 -12.53 11.48 11.15
C PRO A 39 -12.62 12.69 10.22
N GLU A 40 -11.77 13.69 10.45
CA GLU A 40 -11.68 14.85 9.56
C GLU A 40 -11.18 14.35 8.20
N ALA A 41 -12.06 14.43 7.20
CA ALA A 41 -11.64 14.34 5.82
C ALA A 41 -10.51 15.35 5.60
N TRP A 42 -9.46 14.96 4.88
CA TRP A 42 -8.32 15.84 4.68
C TRP A 42 -8.76 17.14 3.97
N ALA A 43 -8.60 18.27 4.64
CA ALA A 43 -9.03 19.59 4.18
C ALA A 43 -7.94 20.35 3.38
N GLY A 44 -6.73 19.81 3.30
CA GLY A 44 -5.56 20.48 2.74
C GLY A 44 -4.34 20.36 3.65
N PRO A 45 -3.16 20.84 3.20
CA PRO A 45 -1.97 20.87 4.05
C PRO A 45 -2.18 21.79 5.27
N PRO A 46 -1.39 21.64 6.35
CA PRO A 46 -1.48 22.51 7.52
C PRO A 46 -1.28 23.99 7.18
N GLU A 47 -2.29 24.83 7.38
CA GLU A 47 -2.20 26.26 7.04
C GLU A 47 -1.61 27.12 8.17
N LEU A 48 -0.48 26.77 8.78
CA LEU A 48 0.04 27.52 9.93
C LEU A 48 0.18 29.03 9.62
N PRO A 49 -0.21 29.94 10.55
CA PRO A 49 -0.09 31.38 10.27
C PRO A 49 1.36 31.74 9.94
N GLN A 50 1.56 32.54 8.89
CA GLN A 50 2.91 32.96 8.48
C GLN A 50 3.61 33.65 9.66
N GLY A 51 4.85 33.23 9.95
CA GLY A 51 5.63 33.78 11.06
C GLY A 51 5.25 33.24 12.45
N SER A 52 4.28 32.32 12.57
CA SER A 52 3.95 31.65 13.84
C SER A 52 5.11 30.83 14.44
N GLY A 53 6.09 30.49 13.59
CA GLY A 53 7.36 29.87 13.95
C GLY A 53 8.49 30.83 14.32
N THR A 54 8.32 32.14 14.15
CA THR A 54 9.40 33.13 14.36
C THR A 54 9.99 32.99 15.77
N GLY A 55 11.30 32.83 15.85
CA GLY A 55 12.02 32.66 17.11
C GLY A 55 11.90 31.26 17.74
N LYS A 56 11.26 30.30 17.05
CA LYS A 56 11.18 28.89 17.47
C LYS A 56 12.01 28.01 16.56
N SER A 57 12.59 26.98 17.14
CA SER A 57 13.51 26.04 16.51
C SER A 57 13.01 24.61 16.59
N VAL A 58 13.21 23.85 15.52
CA VAL A 58 12.86 22.42 15.44
C VAL A 58 14.05 21.62 14.90
N VAL A 59 14.44 20.58 15.62
CA VAL A 59 15.35 19.56 15.11
C VAL A 59 14.56 18.33 14.68
N ILE A 60 14.82 17.85 13.47
CA ILE A 60 14.15 16.68 12.88
C ILE A 60 15.17 15.56 12.75
N LEU A 61 14.86 14.38 13.28
CA LEU A 61 15.74 13.22 13.25
C LEU A 61 15.27 12.25 12.15
N GLY A 62 16.01 12.18 11.05
CA GLY A 62 15.74 11.36 9.88
C GLY A 62 15.10 12.12 8.72
N ALA A 63 15.72 12.05 7.55
CA ALA A 63 15.26 12.69 6.31
C ALA A 63 14.36 11.76 5.47
N GLY A 64 13.50 10.96 6.11
CA GLY A 64 12.45 10.18 5.43
C GLY A 64 11.24 11.05 5.05
N ILE A 65 10.24 10.47 4.38
CA ILE A 65 9.06 11.21 3.89
C ILE A 65 8.37 12.03 5.00
N GLY A 66 8.15 11.46 6.19
CA GLY A 66 7.55 12.19 7.30
C GLY A 66 8.40 13.36 7.79
N GLY A 67 9.71 13.15 7.93
CA GLY A 67 10.66 14.20 8.34
C GLY A 67 10.79 15.33 7.32
N LEU A 68 10.89 15.00 6.03
CA LEU A 68 10.93 15.98 4.95
C LEU A 68 9.63 16.79 4.84
N THR A 69 8.48 16.13 5.04
CA THR A 69 7.17 16.79 5.06
C THR A 69 7.07 17.77 6.22
N ALA A 70 7.46 17.35 7.43
CA ALA A 70 7.44 18.23 8.60
C ALA A 70 8.39 19.43 8.42
N ALA A 71 9.58 19.19 7.86
CA ALA A 71 10.54 20.25 7.58
C ALA A 71 9.99 21.29 6.60
N TYR A 72 9.34 20.83 5.51
CA TYR A 72 8.76 21.69 4.50
C TYR A 72 7.71 22.63 5.10
N GLU A 73 6.75 22.08 5.84
CA GLU A 73 5.65 22.87 6.41
C GLU A 73 6.12 23.82 7.52
N LEU A 74 7.00 23.36 8.42
CA LEU A 74 7.51 24.22 9.49
C LEU A 74 8.41 25.34 8.97
N SER A 75 9.23 25.06 7.95
CA SER A 75 10.06 26.10 7.34
C SER A 75 9.21 27.20 6.69
N ARG A 76 8.12 26.82 6.00
CA ARG A 76 7.16 27.78 5.42
C ARG A 76 6.45 28.63 6.49
N ALA A 77 6.22 28.06 7.67
CA ALA A 77 5.64 28.77 8.81
C ALA A 77 6.64 29.67 9.58
N GLY A 78 7.93 29.66 9.19
CA GLY A 78 8.98 30.52 9.75
C GLY A 78 9.74 29.92 10.94
N TYR A 79 9.66 28.61 11.17
CA TYR A 79 10.48 27.93 12.18
C TYR A 79 11.93 27.78 11.69
N ALA A 80 12.90 27.86 12.61
CA ALA A 80 14.29 27.51 12.34
C ALA A 80 14.45 25.98 12.37
N VAL A 81 14.53 25.34 11.20
CA VAL A 81 14.53 23.87 11.07
C VAL A 81 15.92 23.34 10.74
N GLN A 82 16.30 22.24 11.39
CA GLN A 82 17.49 21.45 11.07
C GLN A 82 17.12 19.97 10.98
N ILE A 83 17.58 19.26 9.94
CA ILE A 83 17.36 17.82 9.77
C ILE A 83 18.69 17.07 9.99
N ILE A 84 18.67 16.04 10.81
CA ILE A 84 19.81 15.16 11.09
C ILE A 84 19.56 13.81 10.42
N GLU A 85 20.39 13.47 9.44
CA GLU A 85 20.27 12.22 8.66
C GLU A 85 21.51 11.35 8.85
N LEU A 86 21.28 10.10 9.26
CA LEU A 86 22.34 9.15 9.59
C LEU A 86 23.11 8.67 8.37
N THR A 87 22.43 8.59 7.23
CA THR A 87 22.97 8.12 5.96
C THR A 87 23.47 9.30 5.10
N ASP A 88 24.00 8.99 3.93
CA ASP A 88 24.40 9.97 2.91
C ASP A 88 23.28 10.28 1.90
N ARG A 89 22.04 9.83 2.16
CA ARG A 89 20.89 10.01 1.26
C ARG A 89 19.63 10.39 2.04
N ALA A 90 18.77 11.22 1.44
CA ALA A 90 17.42 11.44 1.94
C ALA A 90 16.44 10.39 1.38
N GLY A 91 15.29 10.22 2.04
CA GLY A 91 14.17 9.41 1.56
C GLY A 91 13.93 8.11 2.35
N GLY A 92 14.94 7.60 3.06
CA GLY A 92 14.84 6.34 3.81
C GLY A 92 14.29 5.20 2.95
N ARG A 93 13.20 4.56 3.40
CA ARG A 93 12.50 3.51 2.64
C ARG A 93 11.99 3.91 1.25
N ASN A 94 11.80 5.20 0.96
CA ASN A 94 11.55 5.64 -0.42
C ASN A 94 12.87 5.66 -1.21
N HIS A 95 13.12 4.58 -1.95
CA HIS A 95 14.35 4.36 -2.69
C HIS A 95 14.09 3.62 -4.01
N SER A 96 14.58 4.18 -5.11
CA SER A 96 14.62 3.51 -6.41
C SER A 96 16.06 3.14 -6.76
N ALA A 97 16.30 1.88 -7.10
CA ALA A 97 17.56 1.43 -7.66
C ALA A 97 17.63 1.80 -9.14
N ARG A 98 18.79 2.31 -9.54
CA ARG A 98 19.17 2.63 -10.92
C ARG A 98 20.68 2.45 -11.05
N ARG A 99 21.22 2.51 -12.27
CA ARG A 99 22.65 2.29 -12.55
C ARG A 99 23.55 2.99 -11.51
N GLY A 100 24.47 2.23 -10.91
CA GLY A 100 25.40 2.74 -9.89
C GLY A 100 24.86 2.80 -8.46
N THR A 101 23.57 2.53 -8.23
CA THR A 101 23.02 2.44 -6.86
C THR A 101 23.73 1.34 -6.10
N VAL A 102 24.29 1.68 -4.93
CA VAL A 102 24.98 0.73 -4.05
C VAL A 102 24.07 0.33 -2.90
N LEU A 103 23.81 -0.96 -2.74
CA LEU A 103 23.11 -1.50 -1.58
C LEU A 103 24.07 -2.29 -0.72
N THR A 104 24.02 -2.04 0.59
CA THR A 104 24.78 -2.78 1.60
C THR A 104 23.82 -3.29 2.67
N GLU A 105 23.66 -4.60 2.74
CA GLU A 105 22.91 -5.30 3.78
C GLU A 105 23.87 -5.84 4.84
N LYS A 106 23.54 -5.63 6.11
CA LYS A 106 24.23 -6.25 7.25
C LYS A 106 23.30 -7.27 7.91
N ARG A 107 23.72 -8.52 7.94
CA ARG A 107 22.93 -9.62 8.49
C ARG A 107 23.22 -9.83 9.97
N SER A 108 22.28 -10.48 10.66
CA SER A 108 22.41 -10.84 12.06
C SER A 108 23.61 -11.75 12.35
N ASN A 109 24.03 -12.57 11.38
CA ASN A 109 25.23 -13.43 11.48
C ASN A 109 26.57 -12.68 11.25
N GLY A 110 26.54 -11.35 11.16
CA GLY A 110 27.73 -10.50 10.96
C GLY A 110 28.21 -10.38 9.51
N THR A 111 27.65 -11.16 8.57
CA THR A 111 28.02 -11.05 7.16
C THR A 111 27.44 -9.80 6.51
N THR A 112 28.17 -9.26 5.54
CA THR A 112 27.74 -8.09 4.75
C THR A 112 27.55 -8.50 3.31
N LEU A 113 26.38 -8.18 2.73
CA LEU A 113 26.14 -8.31 1.30
C LEU A 113 26.17 -6.91 0.69
N ARG A 114 27.11 -6.69 -0.23
CA ARG A 114 27.22 -5.45 -1.00
C ARG A 114 26.98 -5.76 -2.48
N GLN A 115 26.14 -4.95 -3.12
CA GLN A 115 25.84 -5.05 -4.55
C GLN A 115 25.75 -3.65 -5.17
N VAL A 116 25.99 -3.58 -6.49
CA VAL A 116 25.86 -2.36 -7.28
C VAL A 116 24.88 -2.65 -8.40
N CYS A 117 23.87 -1.81 -8.55
CA CYS A 117 22.89 -1.94 -9.63
C CYS A 117 23.57 -1.67 -10.98
N ASN A 118 23.53 -2.65 -11.87
CA ASN A 118 24.13 -2.61 -13.20
C ASN A 118 23.07 -2.52 -14.32
N PHE A 119 21.94 -1.86 -14.06
CA PHE A 119 20.98 -1.56 -15.11
C PHE A 119 21.58 -0.64 -16.17
N ASP A 120 21.01 -0.67 -17.36
CA ASP A 120 21.25 0.32 -18.40
C ASP A 120 20.74 1.70 -17.96
N GLU A 121 21.28 2.73 -18.57
CA GLU A 121 20.91 4.12 -18.28
C GLU A 121 19.40 4.35 -18.50
N GLY A 122 18.78 5.15 -17.64
CA GLY A 122 17.33 5.46 -17.69
C GLY A 122 16.41 4.44 -17.00
N LEU A 123 16.86 3.20 -16.78
CA LEU A 123 16.06 2.18 -16.11
C LEU A 123 16.11 2.28 -14.58
N TYR A 124 14.99 1.98 -13.92
CA TYR A 124 14.92 1.99 -12.46
C TYR A 124 13.96 0.93 -11.90
N LEU A 125 14.16 0.57 -10.63
CA LEU A 125 13.24 -0.30 -9.89
C LEU A 125 12.98 0.25 -8.49
N ASN A 126 11.71 0.38 -8.11
CA ASN A 126 11.31 0.85 -6.78
C ASN A 126 11.53 -0.23 -5.71
N LEU A 127 12.58 -0.08 -4.89
CA LEU A 127 12.94 -1.02 -3.83
C LEU A 127 11.96 -1.00 -2.65
N GLY A 128 11.35 0.16 -2.40
CA GLY A 128 10.35 0.37 -1.34
C GLY A 128 8.95 0.64 -1.91
N PRO A 129 8.35 1.82 -1.67
CA PRO A 129 7.04 2.16 -2.20
C PRO A 129 7.05 2.19 -3.73
N GLY A 130 6.04 1.56 -4.35
CA GLY A 130 5.99 1.41 -5.81
C GLY A 130 4.74 1.99 -6.48
N ARG A 131 3.74 2.42 -5.73
CA ARG A 131 2.41 2.83 -6.23
C ARG A 131 1.72 3.79 -5.27
N LEU A 132 0.86 4.65 -5.81
CA LEU A 132 0.11 5.70 -5.10
C LEU A 132 -1.38 5.61 -5.45
N PRO A 133 -2.25 5.20 -4.52
CA PRO A 133 -3.70 5.21 -4.75
C PRO A 133 -4.28 6.61 -4.96
N TYR A 134 -5.35 6.72 -5.75
CA TYR A 134 -6.00 8.01 -6.07
C TYR A 134 -6.51 8.75 -4.82
N HIS A 135 -6.85 8.04 -3.75
CA HIS A 135 -7.32 8.60 -2.49
C HIS A 135 -6.18 8.96 -1.51
N HIS A 136 -4.91 8.74 -1.87
CA HIS A 136 -3.74 9.23 -1.10
C HIS A 136 -3.52 10.72 -1.38
N ARG A 137 -4.49 11.53 -0.93
CA ARG A 137 -4.61 12.94 -1.29
C ARG A 137 -3.41 13.78 -0.85
N ARG A 138 -2.71 13.45 0.25
CA ARG A 138 -1.53 14.20 0.69
C ARG A 138 -0.35 13.96 -0.22
N VAL A 139 -0.08 12.69 -0.56
CA VAL A 139 1.04 12.36 -1.45
C VAL A 139 0.83 12.99 -2.82
N LEU A 140 -0.38 12.89 -3.38
CA LEU A 140 -0.71 13.49 -4.67
C LEU A 140 -0.61 15.02 -4.64
N HIS A 141 -1.06 15.65 -3.54
CA HIS A 141 -0.89 17.08 -3.33
C HIS A 141 0.59 17.49 -3.34
N TYR A 142 1.46 16.82 -2.58
CA TYR A 142 2.88 17.16 -2.58
C TYR A 142 3.57 16.83 -3.91
N CYS A 143 3.12 15.82 -4.66
CA CYS A 143 3.62 15.61 -6.01
C CYS A 143 3.32 16.83 -6.89
N GLN A 144 2.09 17.36 -6.84
CA GLN A 144 1.72 18.58 -7.55
C GLN A 144 2.52 19.80 -7.08
N GLU A 145 2.53 20.06 -5.77
CA GLU A 145 3.21 21.21 -5.15
C GLU A 145 4.72 21.25 -5.45
N LEU A 146 5.36 20.08 -5.48
CA LEU A 146 6.80 19.96 -5.71
C LEU A 146 7.16 19.83 -7.20
N GLY A 147 6.18 19.79 -8.10
CA GLY A 147 6.39 19.62 -9.54
C GLY A 147 6.94 18.24 -9.91
N VAL A 148 6.46 17.19 -9.24
CA VAL A 148 6.80 15.79 -9.51
C VAL A 148 5.78 15.22 -10.50
N ALA A 149 6.22 14.94 -11.73
CA ALA A 149 5.37 14.36 -12.76
C ALA A 149 4.87 12.96 -12.34
N LEU A 150 3.59 12.71 -12.56
CA LEU A 150 2.93 11.44 -12.28
C LEU A 150 2.49 10.77 -13.59
N GLU A 151 2.51 9.44 -13.59
CA GLU A 151 1.93 8.58 -14.63
C GLU A 151 1.06 7.50 -13.99
N ILE A 152 0.22 6.84 -14.79
CA ILE A 152 -0.68 5.79 -14.29
C ILE A 152 0.14 4.57 -13.87
N TYR A 153 -0.10 4.08 -12.66
CA TYR A 153 0.34 2.77 -12.23
C TYR A 153 -0.76 1.76 -12.54
N VAL A 154 -0.46 0.81 -13.43
CA VAL A 154 -1.37 -0.29 -13.74
C VAL A 154 -1.24 -1.32 -12.63
N MET A 155 -2.24 -1.36 -11.74
CA MET A 155 -2.29 -2.34 -10.66
C MET A 155 -2.58 -3.74 -11.17
N GLU A 156 -3.45 -3.84 -12.18
CA GLU A 156 -3.93 -5.11 -12.68
C GLU A 156 -4.41 -4.97 -14.13
N THR A 157 -4.16 -6.00 -14.92
CA THR A 157 -4.74 -6.20 -16.26
C THR A 157 -5.30 -7.60 -16.38
N MET A 158 -6.26 -7.76 -17.29
CA MET A 158 -6.83 -9.06 -17.62
C MET A 158 -5.86 -10.01 -18.35
N ALA A 159 -4.71 -9.50 -18.80
CA ALA A 159 -3.62 -10.28 -19.38
C ALA A 159 -2.60 -10.78 -18.34
N ASN A 160 -2.65 -10.29 -17.10
CA ASN A 160 -1.77 -10.81 -16.05
C ASN A 160 -2.07 -12.29 -15.76
N LEU A 161 -1.14 -12.95 -15.07
CA LEU A 161 -1.15 -14.39 -14.86
C LEU A 161 -1.40 -14.75 -13.41
N PHE A 162 -1.98 -15.93 -13.19
CA PHE A 162 -1.91 -16.63 -11.92
C PHE A 162 -1.28 -18.01 -12.14
N GLN A 163 -0.43 -18.45 -11.23
CA GLN A 163 0.25 -19.74 -11.31
C GLN A 163 0.21 -20.46 -9.96
N SER A 164 -0.11 -21.75 -9.97
CA SER A 164 0.00 -22.63 -8.81
C SER A 164 0.43 -24.02 -9.24
N ASP A 165 1.32 -24.66 -8.47
CA ASP A 165 1.74 -26.05 -8.74
C ASP A 165 0.63 -27.07 -8.45
N LYS A 166 -0.45 -26.66 -7.75
CA LYS A 166 -1.58 -27.52 -7.37
C LYS A 166 -2.63 -27.69 -8.45
N ALA A 167 -2.60 -26.85 -9.49
CA ALA A 167 -3.61 -26.81 -10.54
C ALA A 167 -2.99 -26.50 -11.90
N PHE A 168 -3.76 -26.71 -12.97
CA PHE A 168 -3.40 -26.46 -14.37
C PHE A 168 -2.09 -27.15 -14.79
N GLY A 169 -1.74 -28.26 -14.15
CA GLY A 169 -0.46 -28.95 -14.32
C GLY A 169 0.77 -28.08 -14.00
N GLY A 170 0.62 -27.09 -13.10
CA GLY A 170 1.67 -26.14 -12.73
C GLY A 170 1.85 -24.98 -13.71
N LYS A 171 1.06 -24.90 -14.78
CA LYS A 171 1.19 -23.83 -15.79
C LYS A 171 0.44 -22.58 -15.37
N ALA A 172 1.04 -21.43 -15.63
CA ALA A 172 0.36 -20.14 -15.48
C ALA A 172 -0.89 -20.06 -16.37
N GLN A 173 -1.96 -19.46 -15.84
CA GLN A 173 -3.18 -19.15 -16.58
C GLN A 173 -3.41 -17.65 -16.61
N LEU A 174 -3.97 -17.17 -17.71
CA LEU A 174 -4.44 -15.80 -17.83
C LEU A 174 -5.51 -15.52 -16.78
N ARG A 175 -5.41 -14.35 -16.15
CA ARG A 175 -6.33 -13.87 -15.14
C ARG A 175 -7.76 -13.84 -15.66
N ARG A 176 -7.99 -13.34 -16.87
CA ARG A 176 -9.34 -13.30 -17.47
C ARG A 176 -10.00 -14.66 -17.50
N ARG A 177 -9.27 -15.71 -17.86
CA ARG A 177 -9.81 -17.09 -17.87
C ARG A 177 -10.25 -17.52 -16.49
N ILE A 178 -9.38 -17.39 -15.50
CA ILE A 178 -9.72 -17.76 -14.11
C ILE A 178 -10.93 -16.96 -13.62
N ALA A 179 -10.96 -15.65 -13.88
CA ALA A 179 -12.03 -14.77 -13.43
C ALA A 179 -13.37 -15.15 -14.07
N ASN A 180 -13.44 -15.22 -15.41
CA ASN A 180 -14.71 -15.43 -16.10
C ASN A 180 -15.18 -16.88 -16.01
N ASP A 181 -14.29 -17.89 -16.07
CA ASP A 181 -14.70 -19.28 -15.88
C ASP A 181 -15.29 -19.48 -14.48
N THR A 182 -14.64 -18.92 -13.45
CA THR A 182 -15.18 -18.97 -12.07
C THR A 182 -16.52 -18.27 -11.98
N GLN A 183 -16.64 -17.08 -12.56
CA GLN A 183 -17.88 -16.30 -12.59
C GLN A 183 -19.01 -17.04 -13.32
N GLY A 184 -18.71 -17.70 -14.43
CA GLY A 184 -19.63 -18.54 -15.19
C GLY A 184 -20.12 -19.74 -14.39
N TYR A 185 -19.22 -20.52 -13.80
CA TYR A 185 -19.61 -21.67 -12.97
C TYR A 185 -20.46 -21.28 -11.75
N ILE A 186 -20.09 -20.21 -11.03
CA ILE A 186 -20.87 -19.71 -9.89
C ILE A 186 -22.27 -19.29 -10.36
N SER A 187 -22.33 -18.58 -11.48
CA SER A 187 -23.61 -18.10 -12.00
C SER A 187 -24.51 -19.23 -12.49
N GLU A 188 -23.96 -20.24 -13.16
CA GLU A 188 -24.68 -21.44 -13.59
C GLU A 188 -25.25 -22.19 -12.37
N MET A 189 -24.43 -22.45 -11.35
CA MET A 189 -24.86 -23.17 -10.15
C MET A 189 -25.94 -22.39 -9.39
N LEU A 190 -25.79 -21.08 -9.23
CA LEU A 190 -26.78 -20.24 -8.56
C LEU A 190 -28.08 -20.15 -9.36
N ALA A 191 -28.00 -20.02 -10.69
CA ALA A 191 -29.18 -20.00 -11.54
C ALA A 191 -29.95 -21.33 -11.48
N LYS A 192 -29.24 -22.47 -11.44
CA LYS A 192 -29.86 -23.79 -11.21
C LYS A 192 -30.54 -23.86 -9.84
N ALA A 193 -29.92 -23.37 -8.78
CA ALA A 193 -30.51 -23.34 -7.44
C ALA A 193 -31.79 -22.48 -7.38
N VAL A 194 -31.78 -21.29 -8.01
CA VAL A 194 -32.97 -20.42 -8.10
C VAL A 194 -34.10 -21.12 -8.88
N ASN A 195 -33.80 -21.74 -10.03
CA ASN A 195 -34.79 -22.47 -10.82
C ASN A 195 -35.36 -23.71 -10.10
N GLN A 196 -34.58 -24.31 -9.20
CA GLN A 196 -35.01 -25.42 -8.34
C GLN A 196 -35.76 -24.95 -7.10
N ASN A 197 -36.15 -23.66 -7.03
CA ASN A 197 -36.88 -23.06 -5.91
C ASN A 197 -36.12 -23.09 -4.57
N ALA A 198 -34.79 -23.28 -4.59
CA ALA A 198 -33.98 -23.44 -3.38
C ALA A 198 -33.85 -22.15 -2.56
N LEU A 199 -34.20 -20.99 -3.13
CA LEU A 199 -34.08 -19.66 -2.52
C LEU A 199 -35.44 -18.93 -2.40
N ASN A 200 -36.55 -19.67 -2.39
CA ASN A 200 -37.90 -19.07 -2.31
C ASN A 200 -38.22 -18.44 -0.95
N ALA A 201 -37.46 -18.76 0.10
CA ALA A 201 -37.62 -18.15 1.41
C ALA A 201 -37.02 -16.73 1.45
N GLU A 202 -35.98 -16.48 0.63
CA GLU A 202 -35.24 -15.23 0.58
C GLU A 202 -35.68 -14.31 -0.56
N LEU A 203 -36.20 -14.87 -1.66
CA LEU A 203 -36.50 -14.14 -2.90
C LEU A 203 -37.95 -14.35 -3.34
N ASP A 204 -38.66 -13.25 -3.58
CA ASP A 204 -39.96 -13.30 -4.25
C ASP A 204 -39.82 -13.60 -5.76
N GLU A 205 -40.94 -13.75 -6.47
CA GLU A 205 -40.92 -14.08 -7.89
C GLU A 205 -40.24 -13.01 -8.75
N GLY A 206 -40.42 -11.73 -8.42
CA GLY A 206 -39.79 -10.63 -9.13
C GLY A 206 -38.27 -10.63 -8.92
N ASP A 207 -37.83 -10.80 -7.68
CA ASP A 207 -36.41 -10.85 -7.31
C ASP A 207 -35.69 -12.06 -7.92
N ARG A 208 -36.34 -13.23 -7.96
CA ARG A 208 -35.79 -14.42 -8.65
C ARG A 208 -35.58 -14.15 -10.14
N ASN A 209 -36.54 -13.51 -10.79
CA ASN A 209 -36.43 -13.16 -12.21
C ASN A 209 -35.29 -12.17 -12.45
N ASN A 210 -35.17 -11.13 -11.61
CA ASN A 210 -34.09 -10.15 -11.70
C ASN A 210 -32.72 -10.78 -11.46
N LEU A 211 -32.61 -11.66 -10.47
CA LEU A 211 -31.37 -12.38 -10.18
C LEU A 211 -30.97 -13.30 -11.34
N LEU A 212 -31.90 -14.04 -11.93
CA LEU A 212 -31.60 -14.89 -13.09
C LEU A 212 -31.12 -14.07 -14.31
N CYS A 213 -31.71 -12.89 -14.55
CA CYS A 213 -31.23 -11.97 -15.59
C CYS A 213 -29.82 -11.44 -15.29
N LEU A 214 -29.55 -11.06 -14.04
CA LEU A 214 -28.21 -10.66 -13.60
C LEU A 214 -27.22 -11.80 -13.84
N LEU A 215 -27.55 -13.04 -13.45
CA LEU A 215 -26.64 -14.19 -13.56
C LEU A 215 -26.32 -14.59 -15.00
N LYS A 216 -27.26 -14.41 -15.94
CA LYS A 216 -26.97 -14.59 -17.37
C LYS A 216 -25.90 -13.61 -17.86
N SER A 217 -26.10 -12.32 -17.60
CA SER A 217 -25.15 -11.27 -18.02
C SER A 217 -23.83 -11.36 -17.27
N PHE A 218 -23.90 -11.58 -15.96
CA PHE A 218 -22.74 -11.73 -15.10
C PHE A 218 -21.95 -12.97 -15.50
N GLY A 219 -22.54 -14.16 -15.52
CA GLY A 219 -21.87 -15.42 -15.83
C GLY A 219 -21.59 -15.71 -17.30
N ASP A 220 -22.10 -14.91 -18.23
CA ASP A 220 -22.07 -15.23 -19.68
C ASP A 220 -22.71 -16.60 -19.96
N LEU A 221 -23.93 -16.79 -19.45
CA LEU A 221 -24.63 -18.08 -19.50
C LEU A 221 -25.49 -18.24 -20.76
N GLY A 222 -25.59 -19.50 -21.22
CA GLY A 222 -26.45 -19.92 -22.30
C GLY A 222 -25.73 -19.93 -23.66
N ALA A 223 -25.81 -21.07 -24.34
CA ALA A 223 -25.41 -21.16 -25.75
C ALA A 223 -26.63 -20.85 -26.63
N ASN A 224 -26.49 -19.85 -27.50
CA ASN A 224 -27.41 -19.45 -28.58
C ASN A 224 -28.49 -18.42 -28.20
N GLU A 225 -28.74 -17.50 -29.13
CA GLU A 225 -29.87 -16.56 -29.14
C GLU A 225 -31.25 -17.27 -29.25
N LEU A 226 -31.25 -18.60 -29.39
CA LEU A 226 -32.40 -19.45 -29.61
C LEU A 226 -32.69 -20.30 -28.37
N CYS A 227 -33.89 -20.14 -27.82
CA CYS A 227 -34.42 -21.09 -26.86
C CYS A 227 -34.79 -22.38 -27.60
N HIS A 228 -34.01 -23.45 -27.43
CA HIS A 228 -34.19 -24.74 -28.13
C HIS A 228 -35.57 -25.39 -27.90
N SER A 229 -36.28 -25.05 -26.82
CA SER A 229 -37.63 -25.57 -26.55
C SER A 229 -38.74 -24.84 -27.30
N CYS A 230 -38.49 -23.65 -27.86
CA CYS A 230 -39.52 -22.88 -28.58
C CYS A 230 -39.08 -22.29 -29.94
N GLY A 231 -37.79 -22.35 -30.28
CA GLY A 231 -37.25 -21.91 -31.58
C GLY A 231 -37.36 -20.41 -31.86
N GLN A 232 -37.56 -19.58 -30.82
CA GLN A 232 -37.75 -18.14 -30.94
C GLN A 232 -36.52 -17.38 -30.45
N THR A 233 -36.25 -16.22 -31.05
CA THR A 233 -35.23 -15.25 -30.60
C THR A 233 -35.77 -14.24 -29.58
N LYS A 234 -37.10 -14.22 -29.37
CA LYS A 234 -37.82 -13.35 -28.42
C LYS A 234 -38.81 -14.14 -27.57
N CYS A 235 -38.92 -13.76 -26.30
CA CYS A 235 -39.84 -14.32 -25.33
C CYS A 235 -41.29 -13.93 -25.66
N LYS A 236 -42.20 -14.90 -25.84
CA LYS A 236 -43.62 -14.61 -26.16
C LYS A 236 -44.40 -13.85 -25.06
N ASN A 237 -43.90 -13.85 -23.82
CA ASN A 237 -44.60 -13.23 -22.68
C ASN A 237 -44.16 -11.80 -22.36
N CYS A 238 -42.88 -11.45 -22.59
CA CYS A 238 -42.35 -10.11 -22.31
C CYS A 238 -41.78 -9.38 -23.54
N ASN A 239 -41.80 -10.02 -24.71
CA ASN A 239 -41.32 -9.49 -26.00
C ASN A 239 -39.81 -9.09 -26.02
N ALA A 240 -39.06 -9.39 -24.97
CA ALA A 240 -37.61 -9.20 -24.89
C ALA A 240 -36.86 -10.31 -25.66
N SER A 241 -35.61 -10.07 -26.07
CA SER A 241 -34.76 -11.13 -26.66
C SER A 241 -34.62 -12.31 -25.68
N CYS A 242 -34.42 -13.53 -26.17
CA CYS A 242 -34.26 -14.73 -25.31
C CYS A 242 -33.08 -14.64 -24.31
N GLN A 243 -32.21 -13.65 -24.49
CA GLN A 243 -31.22 -13.21 -23.50
C GLN A 243 -31.87 -12.76 -22.16
N ASN A 244 -33.14 -12.31 -22.18
CA ASN A 244 -33.86 -11.71 -21.04
C ASN A 244 -35.13 -12.48 -20.60
N CYS A 245 -35.37 -13.71 -21.09
CA CYS A 245 -36.61 -14.44 -20.79
C CYS A 245 -36.47 -15.32 -19.54
N VAL A 246 -37.37 -15.12 -18.56
CA VAL A 246 -37.59 -15.99 -17.39
C VAL A 246 -39.05 -16.51 -17.33
N SER A 247 -39.94 -16.06 -18.22
CA SER A 247 -41.38 -16.35 -18.17
C SER A 247 -41.80 -17.65 -18.89
N CYS A 248 -40.84 -18.47 -19.33
CA CYS A 248 -41.12 -19.77 -19.94
C CYS A 248 -41.22 -20.81 -18.81
N GLY A 249 -42.43 -21.14 -18.39
CA GLY A 249 -42.71 -22.20 -17.40
C GLY A 249 -42.35 -23.63 -17.85
N LYS A 250 -41.37 -23.80 -18.75
CA LYS A 250 -40.77 -25.08 -19.11
C LYS A 250 -39.25 -24.95 -19.11
N GLU A 251 -38.65 -25.59 -18.10
CA GLU A 251 -37.25 -26.01 -17.95
C GLU A 251 -36.36 -25.83 -19.19
N CYS A 252 -35.81 -24.62 -19.38
CA CYS A 252 -34.70 -24.44 -20.31
C CYS A 252 -33.39 -24.67 -19.54
N VAL A 253 -33.03 -25.94 -19.32
CA VAL A 253 -31.79 -26.32 -18.61
C VAL A 253 -30.55 -25.75 -19.32
N THR A 254 -30.61 -25.58 -20.65
CA THR A 254 -29.53 -25.03 -21.48
C THR A 254 -29.40 -23.51 -21.43
N CYS A 255 -30.42 -22.79 -20.95
CA CYS A 255 -30.40 -21.31 -20.91
C CYS A 255 -29.50 -20.74 -19.81
N PHE A 256 -29.02 -21.59 -18.91
CA PHE A 256 -28.17 -21.22 -17.78
C PHE A 256 -26.90 -22.05 -17.71
N GLU A 257 -26.60 -22.83 -18.76
CA GLU A 257 -25.37 -23.59 -18.86
C GLU A 257 -24.23 -22.64 -19.24
N TYR A 258 -23.14 -22.66 -18.47
CA TYR A 258 -21.92 -21.96 -18.82
C TYR A 258 -21.14 -22.81 -19.82
N THR A 259 -20.91 -22.31 -21.03
CA THR A 259 -20.21 -23.07 -22.09
C THR A 259 -18.80 -22.54 -22.39
N GLY A 260 -18.42 -21.44 -21.75
CA GLY A 260 -17.19 -20.68 -21.99
C GLY A 260 -17.53 -19.23 -22.22
N SER A 261 -16.54 -18.33 -22.20
CA SER A 261 -16.79 -16.91 -22.46
C SER A 261 -15.81 -16.34 -23.49
N THR A 262 -16.31 -15.47 -24.37
CA THR A 262 -15.44 -14.64 -25.21
C THR A 262 -14.60 -13.65 -24.39
N ARG A 263 -15.00 -13.36 -23.15
CA ARG A 263 -14.26 -12.51 -22.20
C ARG A 263 -12.90 -13.12 -21.80
N ASP A 264 -12.70 -14.41 -22.06
CA ASP A 264 -11.44 -15.12 -21.87
C ASP A 264 -10.36 -14.75 -22.89
N GLY A 265 -10.76 -14.04 -23.95
CA GLY A 265 -9.93 -13.68 -25.08
C GLY A 265 -9.96 -14.74 -26.17
N CYS A 266 -10.01 -14.27 -27.40
CA CYS A 266 -10.11 -15.04 -28.64
C CYS A 266 -9.35 -14.29 -29.74
N PRO A 267 -8.89 -14.96 -30.80
CA PRO A 267 -8.46 -14.29 -32.02
C PRO A 267 -9.66 -13.52 -32.61
N ILE A 268 -9.45 -12.27 -32.99
CA ILE A 268 -10.43 -11.49 -33.76
C ILE A 268 -9.86 -11.34 -35.16
N THR A 269 -10.57 -11.83 -36.16
CA THR A 269 -10.20 -11.65 -37.57
C THR A 269 -11.30 -10.91 -38.31
N VAL A 270 -11.00 -10.44 -39.53
CA VAL A 270 -12.00 -9.83 -40.41
C VAL A 270 -13.03 -10.86 -40.89
N TYR A 271 -12.69 -12.16 -40.85
CA TYR A 271 -13.47 -13.22 -41.48
C TYR A 271 -14.25 -14.09 -40.49
N GLU A 272 -13.80 -14.15 -39.23
CA GLU A 272 -14.36 -15.04 -38.22
C GLU A 272 -14.67 -14.27 -36.93
N PRO A 273 -15.88 -14.44 -36.35
CA PRO A 273 -16.21 -13.84 -35.07
C PRO A 273 -15.39 -14.48 -33.95
N CYS A 274 -15.28 -13.72 -32.86
CA CYS A 274 -14.76 -14.24 -31.61
C CYS A 274 -15.71 -15.30 -31.04
N GLU A 275 -15.23 -16.55 -30.92
CA GLU A 275 -15.96 -17.62 -30.26
C GLU A 275 -15.31 -17.98 -28.90
N PRO A 276 -16.09 -18.40 -27.90
CA PRO A 276 -15.55 -18.88 -26.63
C PRO A 276 -14.53 -20.00 -26.80
N GLY A 277 -13.38 -19.86 -26.13
CA GLY A 277 -12.40 -20.94 -26.03
C GLY A 277 -12.84 -22.05 -25.07
N PRO A 278 -12.06 -23.14 -24.95
CA PRO A 278 -12.33 -24.19 -23.96
C PRO A 278 -12.25 -23.64 -22.53
N LYS A 279 -13.23 -23.98 -21.69
CA LYS A 279 -13.27 -23.63 -20.27
C LYS A 279 -12.12 -24.26 -19.47
N LEU A 280 -11.64 -23.56 -18.46
CA LEU A 280 -10.89 -24.19 -17.38
C LEU A 280 -11.82 -25.11 -16.58
N ALA A 281 -11.35 -26.30 -16.19
CA ALA A 281 -12.17 -27.21 -15.40
C ALA A 281 -12.42 -26.63 -13.99
N LEU A 282 -13.68 -26.66 -13.52
CA LEU A 282 -14.06 -26.18 -12.18
C LEU A 282 -13.19 -26.79 -11.06
N LYS A 283 -12.85 -28.07 -11.16
CA LYS A 283 -11.98 -28.74 -10.20
C LYS A 283 -10.58 -28.12 -10.13
N GLU A 284 -10.03 -27.70 -11.27
CA GLU A 284 -8.73 -27.03 -11.32
C GLU A 284 -8.81 -25.61 -10.76
N LEU A 285 -9.88 -24.86 -11.06
CA LEU A 285 -10.11 -23.52 -10.48
C LEU A 285 -10.17 -23.59 -8.95
N LEU A 286 -10.97 -24.51 -8.40
CA LEU A 286 -11.07 -24.71 -6.95
C LEU A 286 -9.77 -25.25 -6.36
N GLY A 287 -9.09 -26.18 -7.03
CA GLY A 287 -7.81 -26.73 -6.57
C GLY A 287 -6.66 -25.73 -6.58
N SER A 288 -6.77 -24.66 -7.37
CA SER A 288 -5.75 -23.63 -7.49
C SER A 288 -5.69 -22.66 -6.30
N ASP A 289 -6.73 -22.61 -5.46
CA ASP A 289 -6.86 -21.69 -4.33
C ASP A 289 -6.64 -20.19 -4.68
N PHE A 290 -6.82 -19.79 -5.95
CA PHE A 290 -6.36 -18.49 -6.46
C PHE A 290 -6.86 -17.28 -5.63
N TRP A 291 -8.06 -17.37 -5.06
CA TRP A 291 -8.67 -16.31 -4.24
C TRP A 291 -7.87 -15.99 -2.97
N ARG A 292 -7.03 -16.91 -2.49
CA ARG A 292 -6.13 -16.71 -1.32
C ARG A 292 -4.87 -15.92 -1.64
N PHE A 293 -4.56 -15.74 -2.93
CA PHE A 293 -3.28 -15.18 -3.39
C PHE A 293 -3.45 -13.81 -4.02
N ARG A 294 -4.14 -12.90 -3.33
CA ARG A 294 -4.35 -11.50 -3.75
C ARG A 294 -5.01 -11.33 -5.12
N PHE A 295 -5.69 -12.38 -5.60
CA PHE A 295 -6.39 -12.30 -6.88
C PHE A 295 -7.42 -11.18 -6.87
N PHE A 296 -8.09 -10.87 -5.77
CA PHE A 296 -9.05 -9.77 -5.69
C PHE A 296 -8.47 -8.46 -5.10
N GLN A 297 -7.15 -8.34 -5.01
CA GLN A 297 -6.53 -7.18 -4.34
C GLN A 297 -6.90 -5.85 -5.02
N SER A 298 -7.06 -5.81 -6.34
CA SER A 298 -7.49 -4.61 -7.08
C SER A 298 -8.89 -4.10 -6.69
N PHE A 299 -9.71 -4.90 -6.03
CA PHE A 299 -11.02 -4.48 -5.49
C PHE A 299 -10.92 -3.91 -4.07
N GLU A 300 -9.79 -4.07 -3.40
CA GLU A 300 -9.56 -3.53 -2.07
C GLU A 300 -9.20 -2.04 -2.13
N TYR A 301 -9.75 -1.25 -1.21
CA TYR A 301 -9.68 0.21 -1.23
C TYR A 301 -8.27 0.76 -1.51
N GLU A 302 -7.22 0.27 -0.83
CA GLU A 302 -5.83 0.77 -1.00
C GLU A 302 -5.15 0.34 -2.32
N TRP A 303 -5.81 -0.46 -3.16
CA TRP A 303 -5.29 -0.92 -4.45
C TRP A 303 -6.29 -0.74 -5.60
N GLN A 304 -7.38 -0.01 -5.38
CA GLN A 304 -8.38 0.27 -6.40
C GLN A 304 -7.80 1.19 -7.48
N PRO A 305 -7.86 0.77 -8.77
CA PRO A 305 -7.58 1.66 -9.90
C PRO A 305 -8.46 2.93 -9.84
N THR A 306 -7.96 4.10 -10.20
CA THR A 306 -6.62 4.36 -10.78
C THR A 306 -5.55 4.56 -9.71
N LEU A 307 -4.35 4.03 -9.93
CA LEU A 307 -3.17 4.34 -9.13
C LEU A 307 -2.19 5.16 -9.96
N PHE A 308 -1.25 5.80 -9.29
CA PHE A 308 -0.20 6.62 -9.88
C PHE A 308 1.19 6.16 -9.43
N GLN A 309 2.20 6.56 -10.19
CA GLN A 309 3.59 6.54 -9.78
C GLN A 309 4.28 7.81 -10.30
N PRO A 310 5.35 8.29 -9.64
CA PRO A 310 6.19 9.32 -10.24
C PRO A 310 6.98 8.80 -11.44
N VAL A 311 7.03 9.60 -12.50
CA VAL A 311 7.86 9.33 -13.68
C VAL A 311 9.32 9.27 -13.25
N GLY A 312 10.01 8.16 -13.56
CA GLY A 312 11.44 7.97 -13.25
C GLY A 312 11.76 7.46 -11.83
N GLY A 313 10.75 7.11 -11.04
CA GLY A 313 10.91 6.43 -9.75
C GLY A 313 10.28 7.14 -8.57
N MET A 314 9.87 6.37 -7.56
CA MET A 314 9.15 6.88 -6.39
C MET A 314 9.97 7.90 -5.58
N ASP A 315 11.29 7.83 -5.67
CA ASP A 315 12.21 8.77 -5.01
C ASP A 315 12.24 10.16 -5.67
N LYS A 316 11.56 10.37 -6.80
CA LYS A 316 11.33 11.72 -7.34
C LYS A 316 10.52 12.62 -6.41
N ILE A 317 9.71 12.03 -5.53
CA ILE A 317 9.05 12.75 -4.43
C ILE A 317 10.11 13.29 -3.46
N VAL A 318 11.11 12.47 -3.14
CA VAL A 318 12.23 12.87 -2.26
C VAL A 318 13.04 13.97 -2.91
N ASP A 319 13.39 13.84 -4.20
CA ASP A 319 14.06 14.90 -4.97
C ASP A 319 13.26 16.22 -4.90
N GLY A 320 11.93 16.14 -4.99
CA GLY A 320 11.01 17.26 -4.81
C GLY A 320 11.20 18.00 -3.49
N PHE A 321 11.20 17.27 -2.38
CA PHE A 321 11.43 17.86 -1.06
C PHE A 321 12.86 18.38 -0.90
N VAL A 322 13.87 17.64 -1.36
CA VAL A 322 15.28 18.04 -1.26
C VAL A 322 15.54 19.35 -2.00
N ARG A 323 14.86 19.62 -3.13
CA ARG A 323 14.92 20.95 -3.78
C ARG A 323 14.46 22.11 -2.88
N LYS A 324 13.58 21.84 -1.91
CA LYS A 324 12.99 22.86 -1.02
C LYS A 324 13.67 22.95 0.34
N VAL A 325 14.09 21.81 0.91
CA VAL A 325 14.62 21.73 2.29
C VAL A 325 15.99 21.04 2.38
N GLY A 326 16.63 20.72 1.26
CA GLY A 326 17.89 19.98 1.22
C GLY A 326 19.03 20.65 1.96
N GLU A 327 19.10 21.99 1.93
CA GLU A 327 20.11 22.78 2.65
C GLU A 327 19.99 22.64 4.19
N LEU A 328 18.83 22.22 4.69
CA LEU A 328 18.59 21.98 6.11
C LEU A 328 19.11 20.62 6.57
N ILE A 329 19.49 19.74 5.65
CA ILE A 329 19.86 18.35 5.93
C ILE A 329 21.35 18.23 6.25
N GLN A 330 21.64 17.63 7.39
CA GLN A 330 22.98 17.22 7.78
C GLN A 330 23.11 15.71 7.65
N TYR A 331 23.66 15.29 6.51
CA TYR A 331 23.95 13.90 6.23
C TYR A 331 25.07 13.32 7.08
N THR A 332 25.16 12.00 7.06
CA THR A 332 26.20 11.21 7.74
C THR A 332 26.34 11.56 9.23
N THR A 333 25.24 11.96 9.86
CA THR A 333 25.22 12.47 11.24
C THR A 333 24.33 11.60 12.11
N GLU A 334 24.94 10.96 13.10
CA GLU A 334 24.31 10.01 14.00
C GLU A 334 23.82 10.68 15.27
N VAL A 335 22.61 10.34 15.70
CA VAL A 335 22.06 10.73 16.99
C VAL A 335 22.58 9.77 18.05
N LEU A 336 23.16 10.31 19.13
CA LEU A 336 23.74 9.54 20.22
C LEU A 336 22.90 9.57 21.49
N ASP A 337 22.29 10.73 21.78
CA ASP A 337 21.53 10.97 23.01
C ASP A 337 20.40 11.96 22.76
N ILE A 338 19.25 11.72 23.38
CA ILE A 338 18.04 12.54 23.29
C ILE A 338 17.61 12.92 24.71
N GLU A 339 17.88 14.16 25.09
CA GLU A 339 17.37 14.73 26.33
C GLU A 339 16.18 15.64 26.03
N THR A 340 15.01 15.26 26.51
CA THR A 340 13.81 16.11 26.43
C THR A 340 13.62 16.86 27.76
N ARG A 341 13.06 18.07 27.70
CA ARG A 341 12.75 18.96 28.83
C ARG A 341 11.37 19.57 28.60
N VAL A 342 10.84 20.28 29.60
CA VAL A 342 9.51 20.93 29.48
C VAL A 342 9.52 22.10 28.49
N ASP A 343 10.68 22.73 28.33
CA ASP A 343 10.94 23.96 27.58
C ASP A 343 11.80 23.75 26.34
N GLY A 344 12.30 22.53 26.09
CA GLY A 344 13.06 22.24 24.88
C GLY A 344 13.60 20.82 24.80
N VAL A 345 14.55 20.63 23.90
CA VAL A 345 15.25 19.36 23.64
C VAL A 345 16.74 19.63 23.43
N THR A 346 17.58 18.69 23.86
CA THR A 346 19.01 18.64 23.56
C THR A 346 19.33 17.31 22.88
N ILE A 347 19.88 17.37 21.68
CA ILE A 347 20.24 16.20 20.89
C ILE A 347 21.76 16.15 20.75
N ALA A 348 22.39 15.11 21.29
CA ALA A 348 23.81 14.86 21.07
C ALA A 348 23.98 14.12 19.73
N VAL A 349 24.85 14.64 18.87
CA VAL A 349 25.11 14.07 17.55
C VAL A 349 26.59 13.84 17.29
N ARG A 350 26.90 12.92 16.38
CA ARG A 350 28.24 12.63 15.88
C ARG A 350 28.25 12.63 14.35
N ASN A 351 29.12 13.40 13.75
CA ASN A 351 29.44 13.24 12.33
C ASN A 351 30.24 11.94 12.15
N ARG A 352 29.74 11.00 11.34
CA ARG A 352 30.35 9.68 11.17
C ARG A 352 31.60 9.69 10.29
N LYS A 353 31.81 10.75 9.50
CA LYS A 353 33.02 10.91 8.68
C LYS A 353 34.16 11.49 9.51
N THR A 354 33.90 12.52 10.31
CA THR A 354 34.95 13.23 11.07
C THR A 354 35.09 12.77 12.52
N GLY A 355 34.09 12.06 13.05
CA GLY A 355 34.01 11.70 14.47
C GLY A 355 33.63 12.87 15.39
N ALA A 356 33.50 14.09 14.86
CA ALA A 356 33.18 15.28 15.64
C ALA A 356 31.82 15.13 16.33
N ARG A 357 31.78 15.46 17.63
CA ARG A 357 30.57 15.42 18.45
C ARG A 357 30.12 16.84 18.78
N ARG A 358 28.82 17.06 18.80
CA ARG A 358 28.21 18.32 19.24
C ARG A 358 26.81 18.10 19.80
N SER A 359 26.29 19.08 20.50
CA SER A 359 24.90 19.10 20.94
C SER A 359 24.10 20.14 20.16
N ILE A 360 22.86 19.80 19.84
CA ILE A 360 21.88 20.68 19.20
C ILE A 360 20.79 20.97 20.23
N GLN A 361 20.52 22.24 20.47
CA GLN A 361 19.39 22.66 21.30
C GLN A 361 18.28 23.18 20.38
N ALA A 362 17.03 22.79 20.67
CA ALA A 362 15.87 23.27 19.96
C ALA A 362 14.64 23.33 20.88
N ASP A 363 13.59 24.05 20.48
CA ASP A 363 12.33 24.10 21.21
C ASP A 363 11.53 22.80 21.06
N TYR A 364 11.66 22.12 19.90
CA TYR A 364 10.97 20.88 19.58
C TYR A 364 11.89 19.88 18.88
N CYS A 365 11.65 18.59 19.12
CA CYS A 365 12.22 17.49 18.35
C CYS A 365 11.11 16.72 17.63
N ILE A 366 11.32 16.41 16.35
CA ILE A 366 10.47 15.49 15.60
C ILE A 366 11.32 14.31 15.14
N SER A 367 11.01 13.11 15.61
CA SER A 367 11.71 11.90 15.19
C SER A 367 10.95 11.16 14.11
N ASN A 368 11.61 10.97 12.96
CA ASN A 368 11.24 10.03 11.91
C ASN A 368 12.19 8.81 11.90
N ILE A 369 12.94 8.58 12.99
CA ILE A 369 13.73 7.37 13.18
C ILE A 369 12.77 6.18 13.34
N PRO A 370 13.01 5.02 12.70
CA PRO A 370 12.24 3.81 12.96
C PRO A 370 12.23 3.47 14.46
N LEU A 371 11.06 3.24 15.04
CA LEU A 371 10.89 2.98 16.47
C LEU A 371 11.83 1.88 17.04
N PRO A 372 12.08 0.73 16.35
CA PRO A 372 13.04 -0.28 16.81
C PRO A 372 14.50 0.19 16.92
N LEU A 373 14.83 1.32 16.28
CA LEU A 373 16.15 1.94 16.34
C LEU A 373 16.15 3.09 17.35
N LEU A 374 15.04 3.83 17.45
CA LEU A 374 14.86 4.85 18.46
C LEU A 374 14.96 4.26 19.88
N SER A 375 14.41 3.06 20.11
CA SER A 375 14.51 2.34 21.40
C SER A 375 15.95 2.06 21.86
N LYS A 376 16.90 2.03 20.91
CA LYS A 376 18.32 1.75 21.19
C LYS A 376 19.13 3.02 21.44
N ILE A 377 18.58 4.19 21.17
CA ILE A 377 19.25 5.47 21.39
C ILE A 377 19.07 5.88 22.84
N LYS A 378 20.15 6.31 23.50
CA LYS A 378 20.09 6.82 24.86
C LYS A 378 19.09 7.98 24.93
N ASN A 379 18.19 7.94 25.90
CA ASN A 379 17.15 8.94 26.05
C ASN A 379 16.67 9.04 27.50
N ASN A 380 15.87 10.07 27.80
CA ASN A 380 15.20 10.27 29.09
C ASN A 380 13.67 10.29 28.97
N PHE A 381 13.10 9.48 28.06
CA PHE A 381 11.66 9.47 27.84
C PHE A 381 10.90 9.06 29.10
N VAL A 382 9.69 9.61 29.28
CA VAL A 382 8.79 9.11 30.34
C VAL A 382 8.46 7.64 30.08
N LYS A 383 8.39 6.82 31.15
CA LYS A 383 8.34 5.36 31.05
C LYS A 383 7.26 4.85 30.07
N ASN A 384 6.04 5.38 30.16
CA ASN A 384 4.95 4.92 29.29
C ASN A 384 5.17 5.24 27.80
N PHE A 385 5.97 6.25 27.47
CA PHE A 385 6.37 6.55 26.10
C PHE A 385 7.50 5.64 25.66
N SER A 386 8.50 5.40 26.51
CA SER A 386 9.57 4.42 26.24
C SER A 386 8.98 3.04 25.99
N ASP A 387 8.09 2.55 26.86
CA ASP A 387 7.42 1.25 26.71
C ASP A 387 6.67 1.17 25.36
N ALA A 388 6.05 2.28 24.90
CA ALA A 388 5.34 2.33 23.63
C ALA A 388 6.29 2.34 22.42
N VAL A 389 7.46 2.97 22.53
CA VAL A 389 8.53 2.91 21.52
C VAL A 389 9.09 1.50 21.42
N ASP A 390 9.35 0.86 22.56
CA ASP A 390 9.96 -0.47 22.65
C ASP A 390 9.05 -1.59 22.12
N LEU A 391 7.72 -1.41 22.21
CA LEU A 391 6.75 -2.40 21.74
C LEU A 391 6.68 -2.51 20.21
N CYS A 392 6.96 -1.43 19.48
CA CYS A 392 6.80 -1.42 18.03
C CYS A 392 7.96 -2.16 17.34
N VAL A 393 7.65 -3.25 16.65
CA VAL A 393 8.56 -3.97 15.76
C VAL A 393 8.25 -3.67 14.30
N TYR A 394 9.20 -3.93 13.40
CA TYR A 394 9.01 -3.76 11.97
C TYR A 394 9.01 -5.11 11.26
N ASP A 395 8.18 -5.25 10.22
CA ASP A 395 8.07 -6.49 9.47
C ASP A 395 9.22 -6.69 8.47
N PRO A 396 9.70 -7.94 8.30
CA PRO A 396 10.65 -8.28 7.26
C PRO A 396 9.96 -8.33 5.90
N THR A 397 10.64 -7.80 4.88
CA THR A 397 10.18 -7.89 3.49
C THR A 397 11.36 -7.77 2.54
N CYS A 398 11.34 -8.56 1.48
CA CYS A 398 12.37 -8.50 0.45
C CYS A 398 11.77 -8.17 -0.90
N LYS A 399 12.59 -7.54 -1.75
CA LYS A 399 12.36 -7.50 -3.19
C LYS A 399 13.55 -8.04 -3.96
N LEU A 400 13.27 -8.55 -5.14
CA LEU A 400 14.27 -8.80 -6.18
C LEU A 400 13.65 -8.47 -7.52
N GLY A 401 14.43 -7.80 -8.37
CA GLY A 401 14.06 -7.58 -9.75
C GLY A 401 15.26 -7.61 -10.68
N TRP A 402 14.96 -7.54 -11.97
CA TRP A 402 15.93 -7.57 -13.05
C TRP A 402 15.66 -6.46 -14.03
N GLN A 403 16.70 -6.09 -14.76
CA GLN A 403 16.50 -5.65 -16.14
C GLN A 403 16.38 -6.88 -17.04
N ALA A 404 15.38 -6.88 -17.92
CA ALA A 404 15.33 -7.72 -19.11
C ALA A 404 15.81 -6.94 -20.34
N ASN A 405 16.57 -7.58 -21.22
CA ASN A 405 17.06 -6.99 -22.48
C ASN A 405 15.99 -6.95 -23.58
N GLN A 406 14.87 -7.62 -23.36
CA GLN A 406 13.68 -7.63 -24.20
C GLN A 406 12.43 -7.57 -23.33
N ARG A 407 11.44 -6.78 -23.73
CA ARG A 407 10.11 -6.71 -23.11
C ARG A 407 9.20 -7.84 -23.61
N PHE A 408 9.60 -9.09 -23.35
CA PHE A 408 8.86 -10.27 -23.83
C PHE A 408 7.40 -10.34 -23.32
N TRP A 409 7.10 -9.68 -22.19
CA TRP A 409 5.74 -9.58 -21.66
C TRP A 409 4.81 -8.73 -22.53
N GLU A 410 5.32 -7.83 -23.37
CA GLU A 410 4.53 -6.98 -24.27
C GLU A 410 4.31 -7.59 -25.66
N ASN A 411 4.83 -8.78 -25.94
CA ASN A 411 4.68 -9.40 -27.27
C ASN A 411 3.22 -9.82 -27.56
N ASP A 412 2.94 -10.18 -28.81
CA ASP A 412 1.60 -10.57 -29.28
C ASP A 412 1.02 -11.77 -28.50
N GLN A 413 1.87 -12.59 -27.90
CA GLN A 413 1.45 -13.77 -27.14
C GLN A 413 1.05 -13.42 -25.69
N ASN A 414 1.85 -12.60 -25.00
CA ASN A 414 1.67 -12.28 -23.59
C ASN A 414 0.71 -11.09 -23.41
N GLN A 415 0.87 -10.03 -24.22
CA GLN A 415 0.01 -8.83 -24.20
C GLN A 415 -0.12 -8.18 -22.80
N ILE A 416 0.91 -8.27 -21.98
CA ILE A 416 0.95 -7.72 -20.62
C ILE A 416 1.54 -6.31 -20.67
N TYR A 417 0.73 -5.30 -20.36
CA TYR A 417 1.14 -3.90 -20.29
C TYR A 417 0.93 -3.37 -18.86
N GLY A 418 1.91 -3.63 -17.99
CA GLY A 418 1.80 -3.36 -16.55
C GLY A 418 1.00 -4.41 -15.77
N GLY A 419 0.69 -4.11 -14.52
CA GLY A 419 -0.04 -5.01 -13.62
C GLY A 419 0.84 -6.02 -12.87
N ILE A 420 0.20 -6.96 -12.19
CA ILE A 420 0.85 -7.93 -11.29
C ILE A 420 0.32 -9.33 -11.56
N SER A 421 1.23 -10.28 -11.74
CA SER A 421 0.91 -11.72 -11.71
C SER A 421 1.18 -12.31 -10.33
N TYR A 422 0.37 -13.27 -9.90
CA TYR A 422 0.43 -13.86 -8.56
C TYR A 422 0.70 -15.37 -8.60
N THR A 423 1.36 -15.89 -7.57
CA THR A 423 1.67 -17.32 -7.44
C THR A 423 1.70 -17.76 -5.98
N ASP A 424 1.50 -19.05 -5.75
CA ASP A 424 1.74 -19.71 -4.46
C ASP A 424 3.22 -20.08 -4.22
N ASP A 425 4.10 -19.83 -5.20
CA ASP A 425 5.54 -19.93 -5.07
C ASP A 425 6.11 -18.87 -4.10
N PRO A 426 7.23 -19.11 -3.40
CA PRO A 426 7.84 -18.14 -2.47
C PRO A 426 8.20 -16.77 -3.05
N ILE A 427 8.23 -16.62 -4.39
CA ILE A 427 8.37 -15.30 -5.02
C ILE A 427 7.11 -14.43 -4.87
N THR A 428 5.95 -15.08 -4.68
CA THR A 428 4.58 -14.58 -4.44
C THR A 428 3.94 -13.75 -5.55
N GLN A 429 4.73 -12.95 -6.29
CA GLN A 429 4.22 -12.04 -7.31
C GLN A 429 5.32 -11.56 -8.26
N MET A 430 4.90 -11.18 -9.47
CA MET A 430 5.73 -10.51 -10.47
C MET A 430 5.06 -9.24 -10.96
N TRP A 431 5.78 -8.12 -10.90
CA TRP A 431 5.33 -6.80 -11.31
C TRP A 431 5.91 -6.44 -12.67
N TYR A 432 5.03 -6.02 -13.58
CA TYR A 432 5.40 -5.50 -14.88
C TYR A 432 5.44 -3.97 -14.84
N PRO A 433 6.38 -3.33 -15.53
CA PRO A 433 6.50 -1.87 -15.53
C PRO A 433 5.24 -1.24 -16.16
N SER A 434 4.77 -0.14 -15.56
CA SER A 434 3.68 0.69 -16.10
C SER A 434 4.20 1.90 -16.90
N TYR A 435 5.40 1.77 -17.46
CA TYR A 435 6.13 2.86 -18.10
C TYR A 435 7.02 2.31 -19.24
N ASP A 436 7.46 3.21 -20.13
CA ASP A 436 8.32 2.92 -21.28
C ASP A 436 7.81 1.77 -22.18
N TYR A 437 6.50 1.77 -22.46
CA TYR A 437 5.87 0.77 -23.34
C TYR A 437 6.52 0.76 -24.73
N PHE A 438 6.66 -0.44 -25.32
CA PHE A 438 7.26 -0.67 -26.64
C PHE A 438 8.73 -0.26 -26.79
N THR A 439 9.42 0.02 -25.69
CA THR A 439 10.88 0.18 -25.69
C THR A 439 11.59 -1.19 -25.76
N LYS A 440 12.90 -1.18 -26.01
CA LYS A 440 13.68 -2.43 -26.18
C LYS A 440 13.76 -3.27 -24.90
N ASN A 441 14.06 -2.63 -23.77
CA ASN A 441 14.37 -3.28 -22.49
C ASN A 441 13.46 -2.73 -21.38
N GLY A 442 13.52 -3.31 -20.20
CA GLY A 442 12.69 -2.86 -19.07
C GLY A 442 13.00 -3.60 -17.79
N THR A 443 12.51 -3.09 -16.66
CA THR A 443 12.70 -3.72 -15.35
C THR A 443 11.47 -4.48 -14.91
N LEU A 444 11.65 -5.68 -14.34
CA LEU A 444 10.62 -6.48 -13.70
C LEU A 444 10.96 -6.66 -12.22
N THR A 445 9.96 -6.64 -11.34
CA THR A 445 10.13 -7.16 -9.96
C THR A 445 9.59 -8.58 -9.94
N GLY A 446 10.37 -9.57 -9.52
CA GLY A 446 9.90 -10.96 -9.45
C GLY A 446 10.13 -11.62 -8.10
N VAL A 447 10.38 -10.85 -7.05
CA VAL A 447 10.10 -11.23 -5.66
C VAL A 447 9.55 -10.01 -4.95
N TYR A 448 8.43 -10.17 -4.25
CA TYR A 448 8.04 -9.26 -3.18
C TYR A 448 7.33 -10.05 -2.08
N ASN A 449 8.10 -10.53 -1.11
CA ASN A 449 7.67 -11.47 -0.09
C ASN A 449 7.71 -10.85 1.33
N TYR A 450 7.19 -11.60 2.30
CA TYR A 450 6.86 -11.11 3.64
C TYR A 450 7.22 -12.15 4.70
N ASP A 451 7.15 -11.76 5.97
CA ASP A 451 7.22 -12.67 7.11
C ASP A 451 8.45 -13.62 7.05
N ASN A 452 8.22 -14.92 7.35
CA ASN A 452 9.26 -15.94 7.40
C ASN A 452 9.93 -16.16 6.04
N ASP A 453 9.21 -16.01 4.93
CA ASP A 453 9.78 -16.13 3.59
C ASP A 453 10.78 -15.00 3.31
N ALA A 454 10.46 -13.78 3.75
CA ALA A 454 11.38 -12.65 3.68
C ALA A 454 12.61 -12.83 4.57
N ILE A 455 12.46 -13.41 5.77
CA ILE A 455 13.61 -13.72 6.64
C ILE A 455 14.53 -14.76 5.97
N ALA A 456 13.94 -15.86 5.50
CA ALA A 456 14.69 -16.93 4.84
C ALA A 456 15.42 -16.43 3.58
N PHE A 457 14.70 -15.70 2.72
CA PHE A 457 15.27 -15.10 1.51
C PHE A 457 16.35 -14.04 1.85
N GLY A 458 16.14 -13.25 2.90
CA GLY A 458 17.08 -12.28 3.43
C GLY A 458 18.43 -12.89 3.86
N ASN A 459 18.43 -14.15 4.30
CA ASN A 459 19.65 -14.85 4.74
C ASN A 459 20.45 -15.48 3.59
N MET A 460 19.87 -15.61 2.40
CA MET A 460 20.53 -16.17 1.21
C MET A 460 21.59 -15.24 0.62
N SER A 461 22.65 -15.76 0.00
CA SER A 461 23.57 -14.98 -0.84
C SER A 461 22.84 -14.33 -2.02
N LEU A 462 23.43 -13.31 -2.65
CA LEU A 462 22.81 -12.68 -3.83
C LEU A 462 22.56 -13.70 -4.95
N GLU A 463 23.53 -14.57 -5.20
CA GLU A 463 23.43 -15.62 -6.22
C GLU A 463 22.27 -16.60 -5.91
N GLN A 464 22.14 -17.01 -4.63
CA GLN A 464 21.04 -17.87 -4.19
C GLN A 464 19.68 -17.18 -4.37
N ARG A 465 19.58 -15.88 -4.01
CA ARG A 465 18.34 -15.10 -4.22
C ARG A 465 17.97 -15.04 -5.70
N ILE A 466 18.92 -14.74 -6.57
CA ILE A 466 18.70 -14.68 -8.03
C ILE A 466 18.25 -16.05 -8.56
N ARG A 467 18.89 -17.13 -8.12
CA ARG A 467 18.55 -18.49 -8.54
C ARG A 467 17.14 -18.89 -8.09
N THR A 468 16.80 -18.65 -6.81
CA THR A 468 15.47 -18.92 -6.25
C THR A 468 14.40 -18.11 -6.99
N ALA A 469 14.63 -16.81 -7.17
CA ALA A 469 13.70 -15.94 -7.84
C ALA A 469 13.49 -16.33 -9.32
N ARG A 470 14.57 -16.70 -10.03
CA ARG A 470 14.50 -17.16 -11.42
C ARG A 470 13.71 -18.47 -11.55
N LYS A 471 13.86 -19.40 -10.60
CA LYS A 471 13.08 -20.65 -10.58
C LYS A 471 11.57 -20.39 -10.52
N GLY A 472 11.13 -19.45 -9.67
CA GLY A 472 9.73 -19.04 -9.61
C GLY A 472 9.31 -18.28 -10.87
N ALA A 473 10.13 -17.36 -11.37
CA ALA A 473 9.80 -16.54 -12.52
C ALA A 473 9.61 -17.33 -13.83
N VAL A 474 10.36 -18.42 -14.03
CA VAL A 474 10.19 -19.33 -15.17
C VAL A 474 8.80 -19.97 -15.22
N LYS A 475 8.09 -20.09 -14.08
CA LYS A 475 6.72 -20.63 -14.03
C LYS A 475 5.70 -19.70 -14.71
N PHE A 476 6.01 -18.41 -14.78
CA PHE A 476 5.21 -17.42 -15.52
C PHE A 476 5.72 -17.25 -16.96
N HIS A 477 7.03 -17.09 -17.11
CA HIS A 477 7.67 -16.73 -18.39
C HIS A 477 8.93 -17.56 -18.63
N PRO A 478 8.91 -18.52 -19.57
CA PRO A 478 10.07 -19.35 -19.91
C PRO A 478 11.32 -18.55 -20.31
N GLU A 479 11.17 -17.31 -20.76
CA GLU A 479 12.23 -16.37 -21.13
C GLU A 479 13.23 -16.12 -19.98
N PHE A 480 12.80 -16.30 -18.72
CA PHE A 480 13.71 -16.25 -17.57
C PHE A 480 14.75 -17.37 -17.57
N ALA A 481 14.61 -18.43 -18.38
CA ALA A 481 15.64 -19.45 -18.53
C ALA A 481 16.85 -18.96 -19.36
N ASP A 482 16.65 -17.96 -20.23
CA ASP A 482 17.73 -17.40 -21.07
C ASP A 482 18.36 -16.17 -20.42
N THR A 483 19.59 -16.30 -19.95
CA THR A 483 20.34 -15.19 -19.33
C THR A 483 20.74 -14.09 -20.30
N ARG A 484 20.62 -14.30 -21.62
CA ARG A 484 20.77 -13.23 -22.62
C ARG A 484 19.54 -12.34 -22.67
N VAL A 485 18.36 -12.89 -22.37
CA VAL A 485 17.09 -12.14 -22.30
C VAL A 485 16.92 -11.50 -20.92
N VAL A 486 17.17 -12.25 -19.84
CA VAL A 486 17.12 -11.74 -18.46
C VAL A 486 18.45 -11.99 -17.75
N PRO A 487 19.43 -11.06 -17.86
CA PRO A 487 20.77 -11.23 -17.29
C PRO A 487 20.78 -11.30 -15.76
N SER A 488 21.60 -12.20 -15.21
CA SER A 488 21.74 -12.35 -13.76
C SER A 488 22.57 -11.23 -13.12
N ASP A 489 23.53 -10.67 -13.84
CA ASP A 489 24.37 -9.53 -13.41
C ASP A 489 23.61 -8.19 -13.43
N LYS A 490 22.44 -8.16 -14.09
CA LYS A 490 21.48 -7.05 -14.04
C LYS A 490 20.29 -7.37 -13.13
N ALA A 491 20.53 -8.11 -12.05
CA ALA A 491 19.59 -8.27 -10.96
C ALA A 491 19.92 -7.31 -9.80
N ILE A 492 18.91 -6.88 -9.06
CA ILE A 492 19.07 -6.14 -7.81
C ILE A 492 18.12 -6.73 -6.76
N SER A 493 18.60 -6.92 -5.54
CA SER A 493 17.77 -7.42 -4.43
C SER A 493 17.92 -6.55 -3.19
N ILE A 494 16.89 -6.52 -2.36
CA ILE A 494 16.90 -5.86 -1.07
C ILE A 494 16.16 -6.71 -0.05
N ALA A 495 16.71 -6.84 1.16
CA ALA A 495 16.01 -7.33 2.35
C ALA A 495 15.99 -6.21 3.39
N TRP A 496 14.83 -5.57 3.59
CA TRP A 496 14.73 -4.34 4.38
C TRP A 496 15.16 -4.52 5.85
N GLN A 497 14.90 -5.69 6.43
CA GLN A 497 15.34 -6.06 7.77
C GLN A 497 16.88 -6.11 7.92
N ASN A 498 17.61 -6.26 6.82
CA ASN A 498 19.08 -6.27 6.82
C ASN A 498 19.67 -4.93 6.37
N ILE A 499 18.86 -3.96 5.93
CA ILE A 499 19.37 -2.64 5.58
C ILE A 499 19.73 -1.91 6.88
N PRO A 500 21.01 -1.52 7.05
CA PRO A 500 21.44 -0.83 8.25
C PRO A 500 20.59 0.41 8.48
N ASN A 501 20.08 0.53 9.70
CA ASN A 501 19.32 1.68 10.17
C ASN A 501 17.92 1.87 9.56
N GLU A 502 17.32 0.83 8.97
CA GLU A 502 15.90 0.86 8.56
C GLU A 502 15.01 -0.05 9.44
N GLY A 503 15.55 -1.15 9.98
CA GLY A 503 14.87 -2.03 10.92
C GLY A 503 13.82 -2.98 10.32
N GLY A 504 13.32 -2.70 9.11
CA GLY A 504 12.36 -3.53 8.38
C GLY A 504 11.58 -2.72 7.34
N GLY A 505 10.52 -3.30 6.78
CA GLY A 505 9.69 -2.66 5.75
C GLY A 505 8.75 -1.59 6.30
N TRP A 506 8.07 -1.88 7.40
CA TRP A 506 7.06 -1.01 8.02
C TRP A 506 6.78 -1.43 9.47
N ALA A 507 6.19 -0.53 10.25
CA ALA A 507 5.76 -0.81 11.62
C ALA A 507 4.64 -1.85 11.65
N ASN A 508 4.79 -2.85 12.53
CA ASN A 508 3.80 -3.89 12.75
C ASN A 508 2.99 -3.61 14.02
N TRP A 509 1.79 -3.13 13.80
CA TRP A 509 0.75 -3.00 14.81
C TRP A 509 -0.30 -4.11 14.69
N ASP A 510 -0.62 -4.72 15.83
CA ASP A 510 -1.71 -5.69 15.98
C ASP A 510 -2.98 -5.00 16.50
N PRO A 511 -4.05 -4.89 15.69
CA PRO A 511 -5.30 -4.25 16.09
C PRO A 511 -6.10 -5.04 17.12
N THR A 512 -5.76 -6.31 17.36
CA THR A 512 -6.42 -7.18 18.33
C THR A 512 -5.77 -7.10 19.71
N SER A 513 -4.56 -6.53 19.79
CA SER A 513 -3.84 -6.33 21.04
C SER A 513 -4.20 -4.99 21.69
N GLY A 514 -4.69 -5.06 22.93
CA GLY A 514 -4.95 -3.88 23.76
C GLY A 514 -3.68 -3.08 24.06
N ASP A 515 -2.53 -3.74 24.15
CA ASP A 515 -1.25 -3.08 24.43
C ASP A 515 -0.71 -2.34 23.21
N HIS A 516 -0.83 -2.93 22.01
CA HIS A 516 -0.53 -2.21 20.76
C HIS A 516 -1.43 -0.99 20.59
N THR A 517 -2.72 -1.12 20.93
CA THR A 517 -3.67 0.01 20.88
C THR A 517 -3.26 1.12 21.83
N LYS A 518 -2.92 0.81 23.08
CA LYS A 518 -2.43 1.81 24.06
C LYS A 518 -1.11 2.45 23.64
N ALA A 519 -0.16 1.65 23.15
CA ALA A 519 1.15 2.13 22.72
C ALA A 519 1.04 3.05 21.50
N TYR A 520 0.31 2.63 20.46
CA TYR A 520 0.06 3.46 19.28
C TYR A 520 -0.65 4.77 19.65
N ALA A 521 -1.65 4.73 20.54
CA ALA A 521 -2.30 5.93 21.06
C ALA A 521 -1.31 6.85 21.79
N ARG A 522 -0.43 6.29 22.63
CA ARG A 522 0.57 7.04 23.37
C ARG A 522 1.54 7.78 22.45
N LEU A 523 1.93 7.16 21.32
CA LEU A 523 2.87 7.72 20.36
C LEU A 523 2.29 8.89 19.52
N LEU A 524 0.96 9.01 19.43
CA LEU A 524 0.29 10.16 18.79
C LEU A 524 0.41 11.47 19.60
N ALA A 525 0.77 11.38 20.87
CA ALA A 525 1.04 12.53 21.73
C ALA A 525 2.54 12.64 22.05
N PRO A 526 3.09 13.85 22.20
CA PRO A 526 4.50 14.01 22.50
C PRO A 526 4.90 13.43 23.86
N ASP A 527 6.19 13.13 24.04
CA ASP A 527 6.83 13.24 25.34
C ASP A 527 7.40 14.64 25.50
N ARG A 528 6.69 15.49 26.24
CA ARG A 528 7.01 16.92 26.42
C ARG A 528 7.13 17.65 25.08
N ARG A 529 8.35 17.84 24.57
CA ARG A 529 8.67 18.55 23.32
C ARG A 529 9.17 17.61 22.21
N PHE A 530 9.15 16.30 22.45
CA PHE A 530 9.57 15.27 21.50
C PHE A 530 8.35 14.59 20.88
N HIS A 531 8.27 14.62 19.55
CA HIS A 531 7.21 14.03 18.75
C HIS A 531 7.77 12.91 17.88
N VAL A 532 6.95 11.90 17.56
CA VAL A 532 7.28 10.87 16.58
C VAL A 532 6.39 11.06 15.36
N VAL A 533 6.99 10.92 14.18
CA VAL A 533 6.29 10.94 12.89
C VAL A 533 6.69 9.72 12.06
N GLY A 534 6.03 9.58 10.91
CA GLY A 534 6.24 8.51 9.96
C GLY A 534 5.01 7.61 9.82
N ASP A 535 5.07 6.68 8.87
CA ASP A 535 4.01 5.70 8.65
C ASP A 535 3.70 4.90 9.94
N GLN A 536 4.73 4.71 10.77
CA GLN A 536 4.68 4.07 12.08
C GLN A 536 3.72 4.68 13.10
N VAL A 537 3.36 5.96 12.97
CA VAL A 537 2.37 6.63 13.84
C VAL A 537 1.24 7.22 12.99
N SER A 538 0.65 6.35 12.16
CA SER A 538 -0.52 6.64 11.33
C SER A 538 -1.40 5.41 11.19
N GLN A 539 -2.65 5.59 10.75
CA GLN A 539 -3.54 4.47 10.44
C GLN A 539 -3.22 3.79 9.10
N LEU A 540 -2.12 4.17 8.44
CA LEU A 540 -1.65 3.66 7.16
C LEU A 540 -0.14 3.31 7.22
N PRO A 541 0.30 2.41 8.12
CA PRO A 541 1.67 1.89 8.10
C PRO A 541 2.03 1.33 6.71
N GLY A 542 3.29 1.47 6.31
CA GLY A 542 3.82 1.07 5.00
C GLY A 542 3.37 1.92 3.80
N TRP A 543 2.60 3.00 4.04
CA TRP A 543 2.21 3.95 2.99
C TRP A 543 2.79 5.35 3.23
N GLN A 544 3.18 6.02 2.14
CA GLN A 544 3.69 7.40 2.20
C GLN A 544 2.63 8.38 2.70
N GLU A 545 1.35 8.14 2.38
CA GLU A 545 0.21 8.90 2.90
C GLU A 545 0.18 8.88 4.43
N GLY A 546 0.46 7.73 5.05
CA GLY A 546 0.57 7.59 6.50
C GLY A 546 1.69 8.45 7.09
N ALA A 547 2.87 8.43 6.45
CA ALA A 547 4.00 9.25 6.88
C ALA A 547 3.71 10.76 6.80
N MET A 548 3.07 11.21 5.71
CA MET A 548 2.69 12.61 5.54
C MET A 548 1.54 13.02 6.47
N MET A 549 0.56 12.15 6.69
CA MET A 549 -0.53 12.36 7.64
C MET A 549 -0.01 12.55 9.06
N SER A 550 0.91 11.69 9.49
CA SER A 550 1.56 11.78 10.80
C SER A 550 2.38 13.07 10.94
N ALA A 551 3.13 13.44 9.90
CA ALA A 551 3.89 14.69 9.89
C ALA A 551 2.98 15.92 10.02
N GLN A 552 1.91 16.01 9.21
CA GLN A 552 0.95 17.12 9.27
C GLN A 552 0.27 17.21 10.64
N HIS A 553 -0.10 16.07 11.23
CA HIS A 553 -0.65 16.03 12.59
C HIS A 553 0.29 16.67 13.62
N VAL A 554 1.58 16.33 13.57
CA VAL A 554 2.59 16.88 14.49
C VAL A 554 2.88 18.36 14.20
N VAL A 555 2.91 18.77 12.93
CA VAL A 555 3.06 20.18 12.54
C VAL A 555 1.92 21.02 13.14
N GLU A 556 0.68 20.53 13.07
CA GLU A 556 -0.48 21.22 13.66
C GLU A 556 -0.44 21.23 15.20
N GLN A 557 0.08 20.18 15.85
CA GLN A 557 0.32 20.19 17.30
C GLN A 557 1.37 21.25 17.70
N ILE A 558 2.48 21.35 16.96
CA ILE A 558 3.53 22.34 17.21
C ILE A 558 3.03 23.77 16.95
N GLY A 559 2.20 23.95 15.92
CA GLY A 559 1.52 25.21 15.62
C GLY A 559 0.36 25.56 16.55
N GLY A 560 -0.02 24.67 17.49
CA GLY A 560 -1.07 24.92 18.48
C GLY A 560 -2.51 24.72 17.99
N ARG A 561 -2.69 24.12 16.81
CA ARG A 561 -4.01 23.83 16.20
C ARG A 561 -4.60 22.49 16.61
N ARG A 562 -3.75 21.53 17.00
CA ARG A 562 -4.19 20.26 17.55
C ARG A 562 -3.73 20.09 18.99
N LEU A 563 -4.57 19.42 19.79
CA LEU A 563 -4.26 19.09 21.19
C LEU A 563 -3.07 18.12 21.26
N LYS A 564 -2.23 18.30 22.28
CA LYS A 564 -1.04 17.48 22.57
C LYS A 564 -1.32 16.33 23.55
N THR A 565 -2.60 15.96 23.70
CA THR A 565 -3.05 14.94 24.66
C THR A 565 -3.10 13.57 24.00
N VAL A 566 -2.89 12.51 24.78
CA VAL A 566 -3.08 11.13 24.30
C VAL A 566 -4.53 10.97 23.81
N PRO A 567 -4.76 10.67 22.53
CA PRO A 567 -6.11 10.53 22.00
C PRO A 567 -6.73 9.19 22.43
N THR A 568 -8.04 9.17 22.57
CA THR A 568 -8.79 7.90 22.63
C THR A 568 -8.93 7.37 21.21
N ILE A 569 -8.39 6.17 20.98
CA ILE A 569 -8.56 5.44 19.72
C ILE A 569 -9.24 4.10 20.01
N ILE A 570 -9.98 3.59 19.02
CA ILE A 570 -10.70 2.33 19.16
C ILE A 570 -9.74 1.14 19.03
N ARG A 571 -8.77 1.22 18.12
CA ARG A 571 -7.77 0.17 17.86
C ARG A 571 -6.52 0.72 17.17
N ALA A 572 -5.41 0.01 17.31
CA ALA A 572 -4.23 0.19 16.45
C ALA A 572 -4.57 -0.15 14.97
N PRO A 573 -3.76 0.31 13.99
CA PRO A 573 -3.96 -0.07 12.59
C PRO A 573 -3.78 -1.58 12.38
N ASN A 574 -4.52 -2.14 11.41
CA ASN A 574 -4.30 -3.53 10.96
C ASN A 574 -3.21 -3.55 9.88
N THR A 575 -1.96 -3.60 10.31
CA THR A 575 -0.79 -3.55 9.41
C THR A 575 -0.84 -4.66 8.37
N ARG A 576 -1.06 -5.90 8.81
CA ARG A 576 -1.07 -7.06 7.92
C ARG A 576 -2.11 -6.90 6.80
N ARG A 577 -3.33 -6.46 7.13
CA ARG A 577 -4.37 -6.20 6.13
C ARG A 577 -4.01 -5.07 5.17
N LEU A 578 -3.38 -4.00 5.68
CA LEU A 578 -3.02 -2.82 4.88
C LEU A 578 -1.86 -3.05 3.91
N ILE A 579 -1.06 -4.10 4.13
CA ILE A 579 0.10 -4.42 3.27
C ILE A 579 -0.10 -5.70 2.46
N HIS A 580 -0.67 -6.74 3.07
CA HIS A 580 -0.84 -8.04 2.42
C HIS A 580 -2.17 -8.14 1.67
N GLY A 581 -3.14 -7.24 1.95
CA GLY A 581 -4.54 -7.35 1.50
C GLY A 581 -5.38 -8.20 2.47
N ARG A 582 -6.64 -8.46 2.12
CA ARG A 582 -7.49 -9.47 2.78
C ARG A 582 -7.02 -10.86 2.33
N SER A 583 -6.42 -11.62 3.24
CA SER A 583 -6.14 -13.06 3.08
C SER A 583 -7.37 -13.90 3.37
#